data_AF-A0A6A4H0U0-F1
#
_entry.id   AF-A0A6A4H0U0-F1
#
_cell.length_a   1.000
_cell.length_b   1.000
_cell.length_c   1.000
_cell.angle_alpha   90.00
_cell.angle_beta   90.00
_cell.angle_gamma   90.00
#
_symmetry.space_group_name_H-M   'P 1'
#
loop_
_entity.id
_entity.type
_entity.pdbx_description
1 polymer ?
#
loop_
_entity_poly.entity_id
_entity_poly.type
_entity_poly.pdbx_seq_one_letter_code
_entity_poly.pdbx_strand_id
1 'polypeptide(L)' 'IHWVPGHVGVAGNKRADEEAKRAAMSRSSPKAKLPKQLHKSLPRSQTAIIRTFRKSLEEQHNRMWKKSPRYAKFKKIDP' A
#
# COMPACT_ATOMS: atom_id res chain seq x y z
N ILE A 1 -1.19 17.04 -25.83
CA ILE A 1 -0.87 16.07 -24.75
C ILE A 1 0.64 16.01 -24.61
N HIS A 2 1.20 16.17 -23.41
CA HIS A 2 2.64 16.16 -23.18
C HIS A 2 2.97 15.17 -22.05
N TRP A 3 3.96 14.32 -22.28
CA TRP A 3 4.46 13.40 -21.27
C TRP A 3 5.51 14.11 -20.42
N VAL A 4 5.38 14.01 -19.10
CA VAL A 4 6.28 14.62 -18.14
C VAL A 4 6.92 13.50 -17.32
N PRO A 5 8.24 13.54 -17.07
CA PRO A 5 8.89 12.51 -16.29
C PRO A 5 8.39 12.50 -14.84
N GLY A 6 8.07 11.30 -14.35
CA GLY A 6 7.67 11.08 -12.96
C GLY A 6 8.83 11.32 -12.00
N HIS A 7 8.53 11.78 -10.78
CA HIS A 7 9.48 11.98 -9.69
C HIS A 7 10.65 12.97 -9.91
N VAL A 8 10.74 13.65 -11.07
CA VAL A 8 11.78 14.68 -11.36
C VAL A 8 11.49 16.04 -10.71
N GLY A 9 10.48 16.12 -9.86
CA GLY A 9 10.26 17.31 -9.06
C GLY A 9 9.42 18.41 -9.70
N VAL A 10 8.85 18.18 -10.89
CA VAL A 10 7.97 19.13 -11.57
C VAL A 10 6.79 19.53 -10.68
N ALA A 11 6.71 20.81 -10.34
CA ALA A 11 5.77 21.32 -9.33
C ALA A 11 4.30 20.99 -9.66
N GLY A 12 3.90 21.12 -10.94
CA GLY A 12 2.54 20.78 -11.37
C GLY A 12 2.21 19.29 -11.19
N ASN A 13 3.14 18.41 -11.56
CA ASN A 13 2.96 16.96 -11.41
C ASN A 13 2.89 16.56 -9.92
N LYS A 14 3.74 17.16 -9.07
CA LYS A 14 3.72 16.95 -7.62
C LYS A 14 2.39 17.36 -7.00
N ARG A 15 1.89 18.55 -7.31
CA ARG A 15 0.59 19.03 -6.80
C ARG A 15 -0.56 18.12 -7.23
N ALA A 16 -0.55 17.67 -8.48
CA ALA A 16 -1.55 16.73 -8.98
C ALA A 16 -1.50 15.38 -8.24
N ASP A 17 -0.30 14.83 -8.02
CA ASP A 17 -0.11 13.58 -7.27
C ASP A 17 -0.54 13.72 -5.79
N GLU A 18 -0.25 14.86 -5.16
CA GLU A 18 -0.69 15.17 -3.80
C GLU A 18 -2.22 15.24 -3.67
N GLU A 19 -2.89 15.91 -4.61
CA GLU A 19 -4.36 15.96 -4.66
C GLU A 19 -4.96 14.57 -4.89
N ALA A 20 -4.38 13.78 -5.80
CA ALA A 20 -4.81 12.41 -6.07
C ALA A 20 -4.68 11.52 -4.82
N LYS A 21 -3.56 11.62 -4.09
CA LYS A 21 -3.36 10.93 -2.81
C LYS A 21 -4.37 11.38 -1.75
N ARG A 22 -4.65 12.68 -1.65
CA ARG A 22 -5.66 13.21 -0.72
C ARG A 22 -7.06 12.68 -1.02
N ALA A 23 -7.45 12.63 -2.29
CA ALA A 23 -8.72 12.07 -2.72
C ALA A 23 -8.82 10.56 -2.39
N ALA A 24 -7.74 9.81 -2.60
CA ALA A 24 -7.69 8.37 -2.32
C ALA A 24 -7.76 8.03 -0.82
N MET A 25 -7.29 8.91 0.06
CA MET A 25 -7.21 8.63 1.51
C MET A 25 -8.53 8.83 2.27
N SER A 26 -9.53 9.55 1.72
CA SER A 26 -10.93 9.70 2.21
C SER A 26 -11.56 11.06 1.88
N ARG A 27 -10.82 12.02 1.30
CA ARG A 27 -11.36 13.34 0.93
C ARG A 27 -11.91 13.36 -0.50
N SER A 28 -12.71 12.35 -0.84
CA SER A 28 -13.32 12.27 -2.17
C SER A 28 -14.46 13.28 -2.29
N SER A 29 -14.72 13.73 -3.51
CA SER A 29 -15.86 14.61 -3.80
C SER A 29 -17.20 13.89 -3.56
N PRO A 30 -18.30 14.63 -3.29
CA PRO A 30 -19.63 14.04 -3.21
C PRO A 30 -19.98 13.23 -4.47
N LYS A 31 -20.71 12.12 -4.31
CA LYS A 31 -21.06 11.19 -5.40
C LYS A 31 -21.68 11.88 -6.62
N ALA A 32 -22.48 12.93 -6.42
CA ALA A 32 -23.10 13.71 -7.50
C ALA A 32 -22.08 14.43 -8.41
N LYS A 33 -20.88 14.74 -7.89
CA LYS A 33 -19.79 15.37 -8.63
C LYS A 33 -18.80 14.36 -9.22
N LEU A 34 -18.97 13.06 -8.93
CA LEU A 34 -18.11 11.99 -9.44
C LEU A 34 -18.68 11.42 -10.75
N PRO A 35 -17.80 11.00 -11.68
CA PRO A 35 -18.19 10.19 -12.83
C PRO A 35 -18.95 8.93 -12.39
N LYS A 36 -19.94 8.49 -13.19
CA LYS A 36 -20.79 7.31 -12.90
C LYS A 36 -19.98 6.04 -12.60
N GLN A 37 -18.81 5.91 -13.21
CA GLN A 37 -17.87 4.79 -13.05
C GLN A 37 -17.34 4.69 -11.61
N LEU A 38 -17.19 5.82 -10.92
CA LEU A 38 -16.69 5.91 -9.55
C LEU A 38 -17.81 5.88 -8.49
N HIS A 39 -19.06 5.65 -8.90
CA HIS A 39 -20.18 5.50 -7.98
C HIS A 39 -20.21 4.16 -7.26
N LYS A 40 -19.52 3.16 -7.82
CA LYS A 40 -19.32 1.84 -7.23
C LYS A 40 -17.94 1.79 -6.59
N SER A 41 -17.79 0.97 -5.55
CA SER A 41 -16.48 0.70 -4.98
C SER A 41 -15.57 0.05 -6.03
N LEU A 42 -14.32 0.49 -6.06
CA LEU A 42 -13.31 -0.15 -6.89
C LEU A 42 -13.03 -1.57 -6.37
N PRO A 43 -12.78 -2.54 -7.27
CA PRO A 43 -12.38 -3.87 -6.84
C PRO A 43 -11.06 -3.80 -6.07
N ARG A 44 -10.89 -4.71 -5.11
CA ARG A 44 -9.63 -4.84 -4.38
C ARG A 44 -8.58 -5.41 -5.33
N SER A 45 -7.38 -4.81 -5.31
CA SER A 45 -6.25 -5.34 -6.06
C SER A 45 -5.86 -6.73 -5.54
N GLN A 46 -5.79 -7.71 -6.44
CA GLN A 46 -5.36 -9.07 -6.11
C GLN A 46 -3.95 -9.09 -5.51
N THR A 47 -3.04 -8.28 -6.06
CA THR A 47 -1.65 -8.20 -5.55
C THR A 47 -1.61 -7.59 -4.15
N ALA A 48 -2.48 -6.61 -3.87
CA ALA A 48 -2.60 -6.04 -2.53
C ALA A 48 -3.08 -7.09 -1.52
N ILE A 49 -4.10 -7.88 -1.87
CA ILE A 49 -4.61 -8.98 -1.03
C ILE A 49 -3.51 -10.00 -0.74
N ILE A 50 -2.83 -10.49 -1.78
CA ILE A 50 -1.75 -11.47 -1.64
C ILE A 50 -0.64 -10.92 -0.75
N ARG A 51 -0.23 -9.65 -0.95
CA ARG A 51 0.80 -9.01 -0.14
C ARG A 51 0.40 -8.92 1.33
N THR A 52 -0.84 -8.54 1.63
CA THR A 52 -1.32 -8.48 3.01
C THR A 52 -1.35 -9.86 3.67
N PHE A 53 -1.75 -10.89 2.94
CA PHE A 53 -1.77 -12.26 3.45
C PHE A 53 -0.34 -12.78 3.69
N ARG A 54 0.58 -12.61 2.74
CA ARG A 54 2.00 -12.97 2.92
C ARG A 54 2.62 -12.30 4.13
N LYS A 55 2.34 -11.01 4.35
CA LYS A 55 2.80 -10.28 5.53
C LYS A 55 2.28 -10.92 6.83
N SER A 56 1.00 -11.30 6.87
CA SER A 56 0.45 -11.99 8.06
C SER A 56 1.11 -13.35 8.32
N LEU A 57 1.43 -14.10 7.26
CA LEU A 57 2.15 -15.38 7.38
C LEU A 57 3.56 -15.17 7.91
N GLU A 58 4.26 -14.14 7.44
CA GLU A 58 5.60 -13.79 7.91
C GLU A 58 5.59 -13.39 9.40
N GLU A 59 4.60 -12.58 9.83
CA GLU A 59 4.42 -12.23 11.23
C GLU A 59 4.11 -13.46 12.11
N GLN A 60 3.31 -14.40 11.61
CA GLN A 60 3.04 -15.66 12.30
C GLN A 60 4.29 -16.55 12.37
N HIS A 61 5.00 -16.70 11.26
CA HIS A 61 6.26 -17.42 11.19
C HIS A 61 7.27 -16.87 12.20
N ASN A 62 7.49 -15.55 12.20
CA ASN A 62 8.40 -14.89 13.12
C ASN A 62 7.99 -15.09 14.58
N ARG A 63 6.69 -15.04 14.89
CA ARG A 63 6.18 -15.35 16.24
C ARG A 63 6.46 -16.79 16.65
N MET A 64 6.26 -17.75 15.76
CA MET A 64 6.53 -19.18 16.05
C MET A 64 8.02 -19.45 16.17
N TRP A 65 8.83 -18.90 15.25
CA TRP A 65 10.28 -19.01 15.27
C TRP A 65 10.85 -18.54 16.60
N LYS A 66 10.46 -17.33 17.05
CA LYS A 66 10.88 -16.75 18.34
C LYS A 66 10.53 -17.60 19.56
N LYS A 67 9.45 -18.37 19.51
CA LYS A 67 9.03 -19.28 20.58
C LYS A 67 9.78 -20.62 20.57
N SER A 68 10.47 -20.95 19.46
CA SER A 68 11.15 -22.22 19.35
C SER A 68 12.42 -22.26 20.23
N PRO A 69 12.78 -23.42 20.80
CA PRO A 69 14.06 -23.58 21.51
C PRO A 69 15.28 -23.30 20.62
N ARG A 70 15.12 -23.47 19.30
CA ARG A 70 16.16 -23.23 18.30
C ARG A 70 16.49 -21.75 18.16
N TYR A 71 15.49 -20.87 18.25
CA TYR A 71 15.72 -19.43 18.22
C TYR A 71 16.64 -18.95 19.36
N ALA A 72 16.51 -19.51 20.56
CA ALA A 72 17.42 -19.17 21.66
C ALA A 72 18.89 -19.48 21.35
N LYS A 73 19.15 -20.54 20.57
CA LYS A 73 20.50 -20.90 20.10
C LYS A 73 20.94 -20.03 18.92
N PHE A 74 20.03 -19.73 17.99
CA PHE A 74 20.32 -19.00 16.76
C PHE A 74 20.36 -17.48 16.91
N LYS A 75 19.76 -16.90 17.96
CA LYS A 75 19.77 -15.44 18.22
C LYS A 75 21.17 -14.83 18.30
N LYS A 76 22.19 -15.64 18.63
CA LYS A 76 23.59 -15.20 18.67
C LYS A 76 24.25 -15.12 17.29
N ILE A 77 23.71 -15.82 16.30
CA ILE A 77 24.26 -15.97 14.95
C ILE A 77 23.50 -15.09 13.96
N ASP A 78 22.17 -15.00 14.11
CA ASP A 78 21.27 -14.18 13.31
C ASP A 78 20.40 -13.33 14.27
N PRO A 79 20.88 -12.11 14.64
CA PRO A 79 20.28 -11.28 15.69
C PRO A 79 18.90 -10.70 15.35
#